data_AF-A0A1L1SRM0-F1
#
_entry.id   AF-A0A1L1SRM0-F1
#
_cell.length_a   1.000
_cell.length_b   1.000
_cell.length_c   1.000
_cell.angle_alpha   90.00
_cell.angle_beta   90.00
_cell.angle_gamma   90.00
#
_symmetry.space_group_name_H-M   'P 1'
#
loop_
_entity.id
_entity.type
_entity.pdbx_description
1 polymer ?
#
loop_
_entity_poly.entity_id
_entity_poly.type
_entity_poly.pdbx_seq_one_letter_code
_entity_poly.pdbx_strand_id
1 'polypeptide(L)' 'MRVIRVGTRKSQLARIQTDTVVAMLKALYPGIQFEIIAMSTTGDKILDTALS' A
#
# COMPACT_ATOMS: atom_id res chain seq x y z
N MET A 1 20.99 0.07 -7.70
CA MET A 1 19.68 -0.56 -7.98
C MET A 1 18.59 0.33 -7.42
N ARG A 2 17.55 0.66 -8.19
CA ARG A 2 16.52 1.64 -7.77
C ARG A 2 15.35 0.88 -7.14
N VAL A 3 15.09 1.12 -5.86
CA VAL A 3 13.94 0.54 -5.13
C VAL A 3 12.73 1.46 -5.33
N ILE A 4 11.60 0.88 -5.75
CA ILE A 4 10.32 1.59 -5.85
C ILE A 4 9.59 1.47 -4.50
N ARG A 5 9.32 2.62 -3.88
CA ARG A 5 8.58 2.71 -2.62
C ARG A 5 7.10 2.92 -2.92
N VAL A 6 6.25 2.04 -2.39
CA VAL A 6 4.80 2.03 -2.58
C VAL A 6 4.13 2.42 -1.27
N GLY A 7 3.53 3.60 -1.23
CA GLY A 7 2.79 4.08 -0.07
C GLY A 7 1.39 3.45 -0.01
N THR A 8 0.96 3.00 1.17
CA THR A 8 -0.40 2.48 1.39
C THR A 8 -1.00 2.95 2.72
N ARG A 9 -2.33 2.93 2.83
CA ARG A 9 -3.02 3.19 4.11
C ARG A 9 -2.79 2.04 5.08
N LYS A 10 -2.93 2.30 6.37
CA LYS A 10 -2.83 1.26 7.42
C LYS A 10 -4.00 0.28 7.46
N SER A 11 -5.11 0.58 6.79
CA SER A 11 -6.27 -0.33 6.79
C SER A 11 -5.93 -1.66 6.14
N GLN A 12 -6.48 -2.75 6.70
CA GLN A 12 -6.21 -4.11 6.22
C GLN A 12 -6.59 -4.27 4.74
N LEU A 13 -7.71 -3.68 4.32
CA LEU A 13 -8.14 -3.70 2.93
C LEU A 13 -7.12 -3.02 2.00
N ALA A 14 -6.61 -1.84 2.37
CA ALA A 14 -5.63 -1.12 1.55
C ALA A 14 -4.33 -1.92 1.44
N ARG A 15 -3.92 -2.60 2.51
CA ARG A 15 -2.73 -3.47 2.49
C ARG A 15 -2.91 -4.64 1.51
N ILE A 16 -4.03 -5.36 1.58
CA ILE A 16 -4.33 -6.48 0.67
C ILE A 16 -4.34 -6.02 -0.80
N GLN A 17 -4.95 -4.86 -1.07
CA GLN A 17 -4.97 -4.28 -2.41
C GLN A 17 -3.56 -3.96 -2.90
N THR A 18 -2.73 -3.38 -2.02
CA THR A 18 -1.35 -3.00 -2.35
C THR A 18 -0.48 -4.23 -2.60
N ASP A 19 -0.59 -5.25 -1.75
CA ASP A 19 0.15 -6.51 -1.90
C ASP A 19 -0.20 -7.19 -3.23
N THR A 20 -1.49 -7.18 -3.61
CA THR A 20 -1.96 -7.74 -4.89
C THR A 20 -1.33 -7.02 -6.09
N VAL A 21 -1.31 -5.69 -6.09
CA VAL A 21 -0.70 -4.89 -7.16
C VAL A 21 0.81 -5.12 -7.22
N VAL A 22 1.50 -5.12 -6.07
CA VAL A 22 2.95 -5.35 -6.01
C VAL A 22 3.32 -6.76 -6.46
N ALA A 23 2.50 -7.78 -6.17
CA ALA A 23 2.73 -9.14 -6.67
C ALA A 23 2.66 -9.20 -8.21
N MET A 24 1.68 -8.55 -8.82
CA MET A 24 1.56 -8.46 -10.29
C MET A 24 2.76 -7.71 -10.89
N LEU A 25 3.18 -6.60 -10.29
CA LEU A 25 4.35 -5.85 -10.75
C LEU A 25 5.65 -6.63 -10.62
N LYS A 26 5.83 -7.41 -9.53
CA LYS A 26 6.99 -8.29 -9.37
C LYS A 26 7.05 -9.39 -10.43
N ALA A 27 5.90 -9.95 -10.82
CA ALA A 27 5.83 -10.95 -11.88
C ALA A 27 6.22 -10.38 -13.25
N LEU A 28 5.83 -9.14 -13.55
CA LEU A 28 6.17 -8.46 -14.81
C LEU A 28 7.60 -7.90 -14.82
N TYR A 29 8.11 -7.49 -13.66
CA TYR A 29 9.41 -6.81 -13.51
C TYR A 29 10.27 -7.44 -12.40
N PRO A 30 10.78 -8.68 -12.58
CA PRO A 30 11.52 -9.40 -11.54
C PRO A 30 12.85 -8.73 -11.14
N GLY A 31 13.39 -7.83 -11.96
CA GLY A 31 14.59 -7.05 -11.66
C GLY A 31 14.36 -5.79 -10.82
N ILE A 32 13.10 -5.45 -10.52
CA ILE A 32 12.74 -4.26 -9.73
C ILE A 32 12.41 -4.68 -8.30
N GLN A 33 13.00 -3.99 -7.33
CA GLN A 33 12.65 -4.15 -5.92
C GLN A 33 11.52 -3.18 -5.55
N PHE A 34 10.52 -3.72 -4.86
CA PHE A 34 9.37 -2.97 -4.35
C PHE A 34 9.35 -3.04 -2.82
N GLU A 35 9.20 -1.89 -2.19
CA GLU A 35 9.09 -1.72 -0.73
C GLU A 35 7.75 -1.06 -0.41
N ILE A 36 6.92 -1.73 0.40
CA ILE A 36 5.61 -1.21 0.79
C ILE A 36 5.74 -0.46 2.12
N ILE A 37 5.31 0.81 2.13
CA ILE A 37 5.38 1.69 3.29
C ILE A 37 3.96 2.04 3.72
N ALA A 38 3.57 1.57 4.90
CA ALA A 38 2.29 1.93 5.50
C ALA A 38 2.36 3.35 6.08
N MET A 39 1.45 4.22 5.63
CA MET A 39 1.34 5.59 6.07
C MET A 39 0.02 5.77 6.83
N SER A 40 0.06 6.54 7.92
CA SER A 40 -1.17 6.96 8.60
C SER A 40 -1.68 8.23 7.92
N THR A 41 -2.90 8.17 7.41
CA THR A 41 -3.61 9.35 6.90
C THR A 41 -4.49 9.96 7.98
N THR A 42 -4.91 11.22 7.82
CA THR A 42 -5.87 11.87 8.73
C THR A 42 -7.17 11.07 8.81
N GLY A 43 -7.63 10.47 7.71
CA GLY A 43 -8.79 9.59 7.67
C GLY A 43 -8.63 8.25 8.40
N ASP A 44 -7.39 7.81 8.69
CA ASP A 44 -7.16 6.64 9.56
C ASP A 44 -7.25 6.99 11.06
N LYS A 45 -7.12 8.28 11.41
CA LYS A 45 -7.31 8.78 12.79
C LYS A 45 -8.78 9.02 13.13
N ILE A 46 -9.62 9.21 12.12
CA ILE A 46 -11.06 9.40 12.26
C ILE A 46 -11.73 8.04 12.03
N LEU A 47 -11.69 7.17 13.05
CA LEU A 47 -12.42 5.90 13.06
C LEU A 47 -13.87 6.05 13.57
N ASP A 48 -14.24 7.23 14.09
CA ASP A 48 -15.46 7.45 14.89
C ASP A 48 -16.56 8.27 14.19
N THR A 49 -16.52 8.45 12.87
CA THR A 49 -17.68 9.02 12.17
C THR A 49 -17.99 8.21 10.92
N ALA A 50 -19.20 7.66 10.87
CA ALA A 50 -19.77 7.17 9.63
C ALA A 50 -19.79 8.34 8.64
N LEU A 51 -19.29 8.11 7.43
CA LEU A 51 -19.44 9.07 6.35
C LEU A 51 -20.93 9.06 5.96
N SER A 52 -21.70 10.01 6.49
CA SER A 52 -23.08 10.31 6.07
C SER A 52 -23.10 11.03 4.73
#